data_AF-A0A0A2II14-F1
#
_entry.id   AF-A0A0A2II14-F1
#
_cell.length_a   1.000
_cell.length_b   1.000
_cell.length_c   1.000
_cell.angle_alpha   90.00
_cell.angle_beta   90.00
_cell.angle_gamma   90.00
#
_symmetry.space_group_name_H-M   'P 1'
#
loop_
_entity.id
_entity.type
_entity.pdbx_description
1 polymer ?
#
loop_
_entity_poly.entity_id
_entity_poly.type
_entity_poly.pdbx_seq_one_letter_code
_entity_poly.pdbx_strand_id
1 'polypeptide(L)'
;MCGGGVATPSDALDMLQFTAEEIRAITTIAKPSKTDVTAHAYTVDAIRHAVYNDIQGIEHGNFIEETATYGKEKGVTFTPILATYQGITQAQFDQFLDEFGQKKNLEVLASGLGALKILQKAGAIICFGSDFLGGLYPL
;
A
#
# COMPACT_ATOMS: atom_id res chain seq x y z
N MET A 1 5.05 -5.84 4.80
CA MET A 1 5.71 -5.02 3.76
C MET A 1 6.03 -5.93 2.59
N CYS A 2 5.77 -5.50 1.36
CA CYS A 2 6.25 -6.15 0.13
C CYS A 2 6.89 -5.14 -0.86
N GLY A 3 6.79 -3.85 -0.54
CA GLY A 3 7.49 -2.75 -1.21
C GLY A 3 7.99 -1.74 -0.18
N GLY A 4 8.77 -0.74 -0.61
CA GLY A 4 9.28 0.30 0.28
C GLY A 4 8.26 1.37 0.68
N GLY A 5 8.53 2.05 1.81
CA GLY A 5 7.61 2.97 2.46
C GLY A 5 7.83 4.46 2.17
N VAL A 6 6.89 5.30 2.62
CA VAL A 6 7.06 6.77 2.65
C VAL A 6 7.78 7.22 3.92
N ALA A 7 7.32 6.74 5.09
CA ALA A 7 7.81 7.13 6.42
C ALA A 7 9.07 6.38 6.87
N THR A 8 9.93 6.04 5.92
CA THR A 8 11.14 5.23 6.13
C THR A 8 12.34 5.90 5.45
N PRO A 9 13.52 5.93 6.10
CA PRO A 9 14.62 6.80 5.67
C PRO A 9 15.43 6.27 4.49
N SER A 10 15.38 4.97 4.20
CA SER A 10 16.40 4.30 3.36
C SER A 10 15.88 3.51 2.16
N ASP A 11 14.61 3.15 2.14
CA ASP A 11 13.97 2.39 1.06
C ASP A 11 13.21 3.32 0.09
N ALA A 12 13.34 3.01 -1.19
CA ALA A 12 12.60 3.65 -2.28
C ALA A 12 11.23 2.98 -2.45
N LEU A 13 10.26 3.70 -3.03
CA LEU A 13 8.89 3.21 -3.21
C LEU A 13 8.80 1.93 -4.08
N ASP A 14 9.74 1.77 -5.01
CA ASP A 14 9.83 0.65 -5.95
C ASP A 14 10.72 -0.50 -5.46
N MET A 15 11.34 -0.36 -4.28
CA MET A 15 12.17 -1.42 -3.70
C MET A 15 11.30 -2.59 -3.25
N LEU A 16 11.44 -3.74 -3.93
CA LEU A 16 10.81 -4.98 -3.47
C LEU A 16 11.38 -5.42 -2.13
N GLN A 17 10.48 -5.81 -1.22
CA GLN A 17 10.85 -6.31 0.11
C GLN A 17 10.32 -7.72 0.30
N PHE A 18 11.11 -8.53 1.02
CA PHE A 18 10.97 -9.98 1.17
C PHE A 18 11.09 -10.78 -0.13
N THR A 19 11.75 -11.92 0.00
CA THR A 19 11.76 -12.96 -1.02
C THR A 19 10.39 -13.64 -1.10
N ALA A 20 10.17 -14.36 -2.20
CA ALA A 20 8.93 -15.10 -2.40
C ALA A 20 8.80 -16.23 -1.34
N GLU A 21 9.92 -16.83 -0.94
CA GLU A 21 10.00 -17.85 0.10
C GLU A 21 9.56 -17.31 1.46
N GLU A 22 10.02 -16.11 1.82
CA GLU A 22 9.64 -15.46 3.08
C GLU A 22 8.16 -15.11 3.11
N ILE A 23 7.61 -14.53 2.03
CA ILE A 23 6.17 -14.22 1.96
C ILE A 23 5.35 -15.50 2.07
N ARG A 24 5.73 -16.56 1.34
CA ARG A 24 5.03 -17.86 1.44
C ARG A 24 5.14 -18.49 2.81
N ALA A 25 6.26 -18.33 3.52
CA ALA A 25 6.38 -18.79 4.89
C ALA A 25 5.41 -18.06 5.81
N ILE A 26 5.27 -16.73 5.67
CA ILE A 26 4.33 -15.89 6.42
C ILE A 26 2.87 -16.30 6.14
N THR A 27 2.50 -16.46 4.87
CA THR A 27 1.13 -16.83 4.49
C THR A 27 0.80 -18.27 4.88
N THR A 28 1.79 -19.17 4.85
CA THR A 28 1.62 -20.55 5.32
C THR A 28 1.35 -20.62 6.82
N ILE A 29 2.02 -19.81 7.65
CA ILE A 29 1.78 -19.85 9.11
C ILE A 29 0.45 -19.22 9.53
N ALA A 30 -0.10 -18.30 8.71
CA ALA A 30 -1.41 -17.71 8.96
C ALA A 30 -2.58 -18.69 8.74
N LYS A 31 -2.45 -19.62 7.77
CA LYS A 31 -3.53 -20.54 7.37
C LYS A 31 -4.09 -21.42 8.50
N PRO A 32 -3.28 -22.10 9.34
CA PRO A 32 -3.81 -22.90 10.45
C PRO A 32 -4.64 -22.08 11.46
N SER A 33 -4.31 -20.80 11.60
CA SER A 33 -5.05 -19.84 12.44
C SER A 33 -6.30 -19.28 11.78
N LYS A 34 -6.61 -19.69 10.54
CA LYS A 34 -7.77 -19.25 9.75
C LYS A 34 -7.84 -17.72 9.64
N THR A 35 -6.68 -17.09 9.50
CA THR A 35 -6.55 -15.64 9.29
C THR A 35 -5.83 -15.37 7.98
N ASP A 36 -6.15 -14.22 7.43
CA ASP A 36 -5.52 -13.69 6.23
C ASP A 36 -4.29 -12.85 6.56
N VAL A 37 -3.45 -12.63 5.55
CA VAL A 37 -2.29 -11.75 5.63
C VAL A 37 -2.49 -10.58 4.67
N THR A 38 -2.19 -9.38 5.14
CA THR A 38 -2.15 -8.18 4.31
C THR A 38 -0.72 -7.68 4.12
N ALA A 39 -0.48 -6.96 3.01
CA ALA A 39 0.82 -6.41 2.68
C ALA A 39 0.74 -4.94 2.29
N HIS A 40 1.60 -4.14 2.90
CA HIS A 40 1.99 -2.84 2.39
C HIS A 40 2.68 -2.99 1.03
N ALA A 41 2.08 -2.43 -0.04
CA ALA A 41 2.64 -2.42 -1.38
C ALA A 41 2.11 -1.24 -2.22
N TYR A 42 3.00 -0.50 -2.87
CA TYR A 42 2.63 0.62 -3.73
C TYR A 42 2.55 0.27 -5.22
N THR A 43 3.60 -0.40 -5.73
CA THR A 43 3.85 -0.58 -7.16
C THR A 43 3.20 -1.83 -7.72
N VAL A 44 3.02 -1.86 -9.04
CA VAL A 44 2.61 -3.05 -9.81
C VAL A 44 3.44 -4.28 -9.41
N ASP A 45 4.77 -4.15 -9.37
CA ASP A 45 5.65 -5.28 -9.06
C ASP A 45 5.47 -5.77 -7.62
N ALA A 46 5.39 -4.87 -6.64
CA ALA A 46 5.19 -5.23 -5.24
C ALA A 46 3.81 -5.90 -5.01
N ILE A 47 2.76 -5.36 -5.64
CA ILE A 47 1.40 -5.92 -5.58
C ILE A 47 1.38 -7.31 -6.20
N ARG A 48 1.97 -7.48 -7.39
CA ARG A 48 2.00 -8.80 -8.06
C ARG A 48 2.80 -9.80 -7.25
N HIS A 49 3.95 -9.41 -6.72
CA HIS A 49 4.78 -10.25 -5.86
C HIS A 49 4.03 -10.70 -4.60
N ALA A 50 3.34 -9.78 -3.93
CA ALA A 50 2.51 -10.10 -2.76
C ALA A 50 1.39 -11.08 -3.12
N VAL A 51 0.53 -10.73 -4.08
CA VAL A 51 -0.65 -11.53 -4.44
C VAL A 51 -0.27 -12.89 -5.03
N TYR A 52 0.80 -12.97 -5.82
CA TYR A 52 1.30 -14.25 -6.33
C TYR A 52 1.75 -15.21 -5.22
N ASN A 53 2.22 -14.66 -4.10
CA ASN A 53 2.67 -15.43 -2.93
C ASN A 53 1.60 -15.52 -1.82
N ASP A 54 0.32 -15.43 -2.20
CA ASP A 54 -0.84 -15.73 -1.35
C ASP A 54 -1.08 -14.70 -0.24
N ILE A 55 -0.89 -13.42 -0.55
CA ILE A 55 -1.40 -12.29 0.25
C ILE A 55 -2.86 -12.00 -0.15
N GLN A 56 -3.74 -11.79 0.83
CA GLN A 56 -5.19 -11.58 0.61
C GLN A 56 -5.63 -10.11 0.70
N GLY A 57 -4.78 -9.23 1.22
CA GLY A 57 -5.06 -7.79 1.31
C GLY A 57 -3.85 -6.94 0.92
N ILE A 58 -4.09 -5.88 0.16
CA ILE A 58 -3.08 -4.91 -0.22
C ILE A 58 -3.41 -3.58 0.44
N GLU A 59 -2.50 -3.11 1.29
CA GLU A 59 -2.56 -1.77 1.86
C GLU A 59 -1.97 -0.78 0.85
N HIS A 60 -2.52 0.44 0.79
CA HIS A 60 -2.10 1.53 -0.09
C HIS A 60 -2.46 1.33 -1.58
N GLY A 61 -1.58 0.71 -2.37
CA GLY A 61 -1.79 0.45 -3.80
C GLY A 61 -1.79 1.69 -4.71
N ASN A 62 -1.06 2.76 -4.36
CA ASN A 62 -1.14 4.05 -5.06
C ASN A 62 -0.68 4.05 -6.52
N PHE A 63 0.16 3.10 -6.94
CA PHE A 63 0.61 2.97 -8.34
C PHE A 63 0.01 1.72 -9.00
N ILE A 64 -1.23 1.37 -8.62
CA ILE A 64 -1.94 0.26 -9.24
C ILE A 64 -2.38 0.61 -10.67
N GLU A 65 -2.29 -0.38 -11.56
CA GLU A 65 -2.64 -0.27 -12.97
C GLU A 65 -3.55 -1.45 -13.37
N GLU A 66 -3.25 -2.17 -14.47
CA GLU A 66 -4.02 -3.35 -14.88
C GLU A 66 -3.99 -4.48 -13.83
N THR A 67 -3.06 -4.41 -12.88
CA THR A 67 -2.98 -5.30 -11.72
C THR A 67 -4.20 -5.26 -10.82
N ALA A 68 -5.04 -4.23 -10.88
CA ALA A 68 -6.31 -4.18 -10.17
C ALA A 68 -7.24 -5.34 -10.58
N THR A 69 -7.33 -5.64 -11.88
CA THR A 69 -8.13 -6.76 -12.39
C THR A 69 -7.57 -8.10 -11.89
N TYR A 70 -6.24 -8.25 -11.90
CA TYR A 70 -5.57 -9.43 -11.37
C TYR A 70 -5.87 -9.64 -9.88
N GLY A 71 -5.77 -8.60 -9.06
CA GLY A 71 -6.11 -8.68 -7.63
C GLY A 71 -7.58 -9.05 -7.41
N LYS A 72 -8.49 -8.45 -8.18
CA LYS A 72 -9.93 -8.76 -8.15
C LYS A 72 -10.22 -10.21 -8.51
N GLU A 73 -9.58 -10.76 -9.54
CA GLU A 73 -9.71 -12.18 -9.91
C GLU A 73 -9.20 -13.14 -8.84
N LYS A 74 -8.20 -12.70 -8.05
CA LYS A 74 -7.66 -13.44 -6.90
C LYS A 74 -8.46 -13.24 -5.61
N GLY A 75 -9.50 -12.41 -5.62
CA GLY A 75 -10.31 -12.12 -4.43
C GLY A 75 -9.59 -11.25 -3.39
N VAL A 76 -8.57 -10.50 -3.81
CA VAL A 76 -7.77 -9.64 -2.93
C VAL A 76 -8.52 -8.35 -2.62
N THR A 77 -8.42 -7.92 -1.36
CA THR A 77 -8.94 -6.64 -0.90
C THR A 77 -7.87 -5.54 -1.03
N PHE A 78 -8.30 -4.31 -1.27
CA PHE A 78 -7.42 -3.15 -1.35
C PHE A 78 -7.84 -2.10 -0.33
N THR A 79 -6.90 -1.55 0.43
CA THR A 79 -7.14 -0.49 1.42
C THR A 79 -6.36 0.78 1.04
N PRO A 80 -6.89 1.63 0.15
CA PRO A 80 -6.30 2.94 -0.13
C PRO A 80 -6.41 3.85 1.09
N ILE A 81 -5.38 4.66 1.33
CA ILE A 81 -5.26 5.49 2.55
C ILE A 81 -4.92 6.95 2.23
N LEU A 82 -5.61 7.52 1.24
CA LEU A 82 -5.30 8.84 0.66
C LEU A 82 -5.21 9.98 1.68
N ALA A 83 -5.97 9.86 2.77
CA ALA A 83 -6.04 10.89 3.80
C ALA A 83 -4.68 11.11 4.49
N THR A 84 -3.89 10.07 4.75
CA THR A 84 -2.58 10.24 5.43
C THR A 84 -1.63 11.11 4.60
N TYR A 85 -1.54 10.87 3.29
CA TYR A 85 -0.61 11.59 2.44
C TYR A 85 -0.97 13.08 2.36
N GLN A 86 -2.27 13.39 2.31
CA GLN A 86 -2.78 14.76 2.37
C GLN A 86 -2.60 15.40 3.75
N GLY A 87 -2.69 14.62 4.82
CA GLY A 87 -2.42 15.07 6.19
C GLY A 87 -0.96 15.47 6.35
N ILE A 88 -0.03 14.68 5.82
CA ILE A 88 1.41 14.93 5.90
C ILE A 88 1.81 16.23 5.18
N THR A 89 1.08 16.65 4.13
CA THR A 89 1.37 17.92 3.44
C THR A 89 0.91 19.17 4.19
N GLN A 90 0.20 19.05 5.31
CA GLN A 90 -0.27 20.22 6.04
C GLN A 90 0.88 20.93 6.76
N ALA A 91 0.80 22.26 6.88
CA ALA A 91 1.88 23.10 7.41
C ALA A 91 2.32 22.70 8.82
N GLN A 92 1.40 22.22 9.67
CA GLN A 92 1.73 21.77 11.02
C GLN A 92 2.53 20.45 11.07
N PHE A 93 2.72 19.77 9.94
CA PHE A 93 3.44 18.51 9.81
C PHE A 93 4.60 18.57 8.80
N ASP A 94 5.04 19.78 8.43
CA ASP A 94 6.11 20.00 7.45
C ASP A 94 7.46 19.38 7.85
N GLN A 95 7.71 19.18 9.15
CA GLN A 95 8.89 18.50 9.69
C GLN A 95 8.67 17.02 10.02
N PHE A 96 7.50 16.44 9.69
CA PHE A 96 7.20 15.05 10.03
C PHE A 96 8.05 14.06 9.20
N LEU A 97 8.32 14.39 7.94
CA LEU A 97 9.21 13.65 7.05
C LEU A 97 10.43 14.49 6.70
N ASP A 98 11.57 13.83 6.48
CA ASP A 98 12.73 14.46 5.85
C ASP A 98 12.47 14.75 4.36
N GLU A 99 13.39 15.45 3.69
CA GLU A 99 13.22 15.82 2.27
C GLU A 99 13.00 14.60 1.36
N PHE A 100 13.59 13.46 1.70
CA PHE A 100 13.42 12.23 0.92
C PHE A 100 12.01 11.66 1.08
N GLY A 101 11.52 11.56 2.32
CA GLY A 101 10.15 11.16 2.62
C GLY A 101 9.10 12.13 2.05
N GLN A 102 9.35 13.44 2.10
CA GLN A 102 8.44 14.45 1.52
C GLN A 102 8.28 14.26 0.00
N LYS A 103 9.38 14.01 -0.72
CA LYS A 103 9.33 13.71 -2.16
C LYS A 103 8.51 12.45 -2.44
N LYS A 104 8.77 11.37 -1.70
CA LYS A 104 7.99 10.12 -1.80
C LYS A 104 6.50 10.37 -1.51
N ASN A 105 6.18 11.16 -0.49
CA ASN A 105 4.79 11.48 -0.13
C ASN A 105 4.05 12.20 -1.26
N LEU A 106 4.67 13.20 -1.88
CA LEU A 106 4.05 13.95 -2.99
C LEU A 106 3.80 13.08 -4.22
N GLU A 107 4.73 12.17 -4.53
CA GLU A 107 4.59 11.22 -5.63
C GLU A 107 3.40 10.27 -5.41
N VAL A 108 3.33 9.68 -4.20
CA VAL A 108 2.26 8.76 -3.80
C VAL A 108 0.89 9.46 -3.70
N LEU A 109 0.87 10.71 -3.24
CA LEU A 109 -0.36 11.53 -3.18
C LEU A 109 -0.90 11.82 -4.59
N ALA A 110 -0.02 12.18 -5.53
CA ALA A 110 -0.40 12.55 -6.89
C ALA A 110 -1.07 11.39 -7.66
N SER A 111 -0.65 10.14 -7.41
CA SER A 111 -1.19 8.94 -8.08
C SER A 111 -2.47 8.39 -7.43
N GLY A 112 -2.67 8.64 -6.13
CA GLY A 112 -3.66 7.93 -5.32
C GLY A 112 -5.13 8.06 -5.78
N LEU A 113 -5.57 9.23 -6.26
CA LEU A 113 -6.93 9.38 -6.82
C LEU A 113 -7.10 8.62 -8.14
N GLY A 114 -6.03 8.49 -8.93
CA GLY A 114 -6.01 7.68 -10.14
C GLY A 114 -6.16 6.20 -9.82
N ALA A 115 -5.38 5.71 -8.85
CA ALA A 115 -5.45 4.33 -8.35
C ALA A 115 -6.86 3.96 -7.87
N LEU A 116 -7.53 4.85 -7.13
CA LEU A 116 -8.89 4.59 -6.65
C LEU A 116 -9.89 4.42 -7.80
N LYS A 117 -9.79 5.23 -8.86
CA LYS A 117 -10.63 5.10 -10.06
C LYS A 117 -10.36 3.78 -10.81
N ILE A 118 -9.10 3.36 -10.88
CA ILE A 118 -8.69 2.10 -11.51
C ILE A 118 -9.28 0.90 -10.74
N LEU A 119 -9.13 0.88 -9.41
CA LEU A 119 -9.71 -0.13 -8.53
C LEU A 119 -11.24 -0.21 -8.67
N GLN A 120 -11.90 0.95 -8.68
CA GLN A 120 -13.35 1.03 -8.87
C GLN A 120 -13.76 0.45 -10.24
N LYS A 121 -13.08 0.83 -11.32
CA LYS A 121 -13.37 0.35 -12.68
C LYS A 121 -13.15 -1.16 -12.82
N ALA A 122 -12.15 -1.71 -12.13
CA ALA A 122 -11.90 -3.16 -12.09
C ALA A 122 -12.95 -3.95 -11.28
N GLY A 123 -13.77 -3.25 -10.48
CA GLY A 123 -14.71 -3.90 -9.56
C GLY A 123 -14.01 -4.61 -8.40
N ALA A 124 -12.85 -4.10 -7.98
CA ALA A 124 -12.12 -4.63 -6.83
C ALA A 124 -12.86 -4.35 -5.52
N ILE A 125 -12.59 -5.16 -4.49
CA ILE A 125 -13.09 -4.90 -3.14
C ILE A 125 -12.20 -3.83 -2.50
N ILE A 126 -12.79 -2.66 -2.23
CA ILE A 126 -12.10 -1.50 -1.67
C ILE A 126 -12.55 -1.30 -0.23
N CYS A 127 -11.60 -1.39 0.69
CA CYS A 127 -11.76 -1.14 2.11
C CYS A 127 -11.42 0.33 2.44
N PHE A 128 -12.01 0.85 3.51
CA PHE A 128 -11.65 2.16 4.05
C PHE A 128 -10.44 2.04 4.97
N GLY A 129 -9.45 2.93 4.83
CA GLY A 129 -8.33 3.07 5.76
C GLY A 129 -7.86 4.52 5.84
N SER A 130 -7.34 4.91 7.01
CA SER A 130 -6.79 6.26 7.24
C SER A 130 -5.26 6.28 7.28
N ASP A 131 -4.66 5.32 8.01
CA ASP A 131 -3.21 5.21 8.29
C ASP A 131 -2.57 6.52 8.76
N PHE A 132 -3.30 7.27 9.59
CA PHE A 132 -2.76 8.47 10.21
C PHE A 132 -1.70 8.13 11.26
N LEU A 133 -0.65 8.93 11.29
CA LEU A 133 0.46 8.85 12.26
C LEU A 133 0.40 10.05 13.20
N GLY A 134 0.80 9.90 14.47
CA GLY A 134 1.21 11.00 15.34
C GLY A 134 0.25 12.20 15.49
N GLY A 135 -1.07 12.02 15.31
CA GLY A 135 -2.04 13.13 15.37
C GLY A 135 -2.39 13.79 14.04
N LEU A 136 -2.05 13.17 12.90
CA LEU A 136 -2.36 13.61 11.52
C LEU A 136 -3.86 13.69 11.17
N TYR A 137 -4.79 13.63 12.14
CA TYR A 137 -6.20 13.82 11.86
C TYR A 137 -6.48 15.31 11.60
N PRO A 138 -7.09 15.68 10.46
CA PRO A 138 -7.52 17.04 10.24
C PRO A 138 -8.65 17.37 11.22
N LEU A 139 -8.49 18.47 11.98
CA LEU A 139 -9.58 19.12 12.73
C LEU A 139 -10.48 19.89 11.76
#